data_AF-A0A1G8J6M7-F1
#
_entry.id   AF-A0A1G8J6M7-F1
#
_cell.length_a   1.000
_cell.length_b   1.000
_cell.length_c   1.000
_cell.angle_alpha   90.00
_cell.angle_beta   90.00
_cell.angle_gamma   90.00
#
_symmetry.space_group_name_H-M   'P 1'
#
loop_
_entity.id
_entity.type
_entity.pdbx_description
1 polymer ?
#
loop_
_entity_poly.entity_id
_entity_poly.type
_entity_poly.pdbx_seq_one_letter_code
_entity_poly.pdbx_strand_id
1 'polypeptide(L)'
;MTDEVLFSEPGGQWRVVAYGPIFCLVVLTAELFTGPLVHWFALLLAAVLTAGLVALQVVAARTHVSVELTRTTLRDGTEELALADIAEVLPPADPDEYELEKWETARALGELANVPRRRTAIGLRLRGGGLVRAWARDSAELRRQLDALVPVREAGA
;
A
#
# COMPACT_ATOMS: atom_id res chain seq x y z
N MET A 1 -22.54 8.45 -8.77
CA MET A 1 -22.58 8.44 -7.30
C MET A 1 -21.23 7.95 -6.84
N THR A 2 -20.29 8.86 -6.58
CA THR A 2 -19.00 8.50 -5.99
C THR A 2 -19.25 8.14 -4.54
N ASP A 3 -19.02 6.88 -4.19
CA ASP A 3 -19.05 6.46 -2.78
C ASP A 3 -17.97 7.25 -2.03
N GLU A 4 -18.28 7.66 -0.81
CA GLU A 4 -17.39 8.50 -0.02
C GLU A 4 -16.16 7.67 0.39
N VAL A 5 -14.96 8.16 0.06
CA VAL A 5 -13.70 7.52 0.44
C VAL A 5 -13.44 7.84 1.91
N LEU A 6 -13.48 6.82 2.76
CA LEU A 6 -13.31 6.94 4.20
C LEU A 6 -11.83 6.77 4.61
N PHE A 7 -11.09 5.94 3.87
CA PHE A 7 -9.66 5.74 4.07
C PHE A 7 -8.95 5.54 2.73
N SER A 8 -7.76 6.14 2.57
CA SER A 8 -6.96 5.99 1.35
C SER A 8 -5.47 6.06 1.66
N GLU A 9 -4.75 5.03 1.24
CA GLU A 9 -3.30 4.99 1.22
C GLU A 9 -2.80 4.81 -0.22
N PRO A 10 -2.11 5.80 -0.82
CA PRO A 10 -1.73 5.74 -2.22
C PRO A 10 -0.57 4.77 -2.53
N GLY A 11 0.05 4.11 -1.55
CA GLY A 11 1.15 3.15 -1.75
C GLY A 11 2.52 3.74 -2.10
N GLY A 12 2.58 4.79 -2.96
CA GLY A 12 3.81 5.42 -3.44
C GLY A 12 3.73 6.94 -3.58
N GLN A 13 4.87 7.63 -3.40
CA GLN A 13 4.99 9.10 -3.43
C GLN A 13 5.81 9.59 -4.62
N TRP A 14 5.18 10.37 -5.51
CA TRP A 14 5.85 10.96 -6.68
C TRP A 14 7.00 11.90 -6.35
N ARG A 15 7.04 12.48 -5.14
CA ARG A 15 8.14 13.34 -4.69
C ARG A 15 9.50 12.65 -4.73
N VAL A 16 9.54 11.33 -4.54
CA VAL A 16 10.79 10.55 -4.56
C VAL A 16 11.43 10.55 -5.96
N VAL A 17 10.63 10.64 -7.02
CA VAL A 17 11.11 10.69 -8.41
C VAL A 17 11.99 11.93 -8.64
N ALA A 18 11.71 13.03 -7.96
CA ALA A 18 12.42 14.30 -8.14
C ALA A 18 13.81 14.32 -7.50
N TYR A 19 14.12 13.46 -6.53
CA TYR A 19 15.40 13.50 -5.82
C TYR A 19 16.61 13.25 -6.72
N GLY A 20 16.51 12.30 -7.66
CA GLY A 20 17.57 12.04 -8.64
C GLY A 20 17.87 13.26 -9.51
N PRO A 21 16.87 13.82 -10.23
CA PRO A 21 17.04 15.04 -11.01
C PRO A 21 17.55 16.25 -10.22
N ILE A 22 17.03 16.47 -9.01
CA ILE A 22 17.49 17.57 -8.14
C ILE A 22 18.97 17.38 -7.79
N PHE A 23 19.38 16.16 -7.44
CA PHE A 23 20.78 15.85 -7.15
C PHE A 23 21.69 16.13 -8.36
N CYS A 24 21.30 15.66 -9.55
CA CYS A 24 22.04 15.93 -10.79
C CYS A 24 22.14 17.43 -11.09
N LEU A 25 21.09 18.21 -10.82
CA LEU A 25 21.09 19.67 -11.01
C LEU A 25 22.06 20.36 -10.04
N VAL A 26 22.12 19.91 -8.78
CA VAL A 26 23.08 20.42 -7.79
C VAL A 26 24.52 20.14 -8.24
N VAL A 27 24.80 18.92 -8.70
CA VAL A 27 26.14 18.55 -9.22
C VAL A 27 26.50 19.38 -10.45
N LEU A 28 25.58 19.53 -11.41
CA LEU A 28 25.80 20.33 -12.60
C LEU A 28 26.11 21.80 -12.23
N THR A 29 25.36 22.35 -11.28
CA THR A 29 25.57 23.71 -10.77
C THR A 29 26.96 23.84 -10.16
N ALA A 30 27.40 22.87 -9.37
CA ALA A 30 28.75 22.86 -8.79
C ALA A 30 29.85 22.75 -9.85
N GLU A 31 29.67 21.91 -10.88
CA GLU A 31 30.63 21.78 -11.99
C GLU A 31 30.82 23.10 -12.75
N LEU A 32 29.73 23.85 -12.97
CA LEU A 32 29.78 25.15 -13.65
C LEU A 32 30.65 26.18 -12.91
N PHE A 33 30.75 26.10 -11.58
CA PHE A 33 31.58 27.01 -10.78
C PHE A 33 33.02 26.52 -10.58
N THR A 34 33.30 25.23 -10.76
CA THR A 34 34.54 24.60 -10.26
C THR A 34 35.41 23.95 -11.35
N GLY A 35 34.86 23.58 -12.51
CA GLY A 35 35.51 22.65 -13.44
C GLY A 35 35.71 23.16 -14.88
N PRO A 36 36.83 22.79 -15.56
CA PRO A 36 37.05 23.07 -16.98
C PRO A 36 36.26 22.14 -17.94
N LEU A 37 35.71 21.03 -17.45
CA LEU A 37 34.89 20.08 -18.22
C LEU A 37 33.54 19.91 -17.51
N VAL A 38 32.47 20.37 -18.16
CA VAL A 38 31.09 20.27 -17.65
C VAL A 38 30.46 19.01 -18.23
N HIS A 39 30.12 18.02 -17.38
CA HIS A 39 29.55 16.74 -17.80
C HIS A 39 28.03 16.79 -17.96
N TRP A 40 27.52 17.88 -18.54
CA TRP A 40 26.08 18.16 -18.63
C TRP A 40 25.30 17.00 -19.27
N PHE A 41 25.86 16.37 -20.31
CA PHE A 41 25.23 15.25 -21.00
C PHE A 41 25.11 14.01 -20.11
N ALA A 42 26.19 13.63 -19.41
CA ALA A 42 26.18 12.48 -18.53
C ALA A 42 25.24 12.69 -17.33
N LEU A 43 25.23 13.89 -16.75
CA LEU A 43 24.33 14.25 -15.65
C LEU A 43 22.87 14.28 -16.07
N LEU A 44 22.57 14.80 -17.27
CA LEU A 44 21.21 14.80 -17.81
C LEU A 44 20.74 13.38 -18.09
N LEU A 45 21.57 12.54 -18.71
CA LEU A 45 21.24 11.14 -18.98
C LEU A 45 21.00 10.38 -17.67
N ALA A 46 21.88 10.55 -16.67
CA ALA A 46 21.71 9.95 -15.36
C ALA A 46 20.42 10.41 -14.67
N ALA A 47 20.10 11.71 -14.71
CA ALA A 47 18.87 12.25 -14.15
C ALA A 47 17.62 11.61 -14.77
N VAL A 48 17.58 11.50 -16.10
CA VAL A 48 16.46 10.90 -16.82
C VAL A 48 16.32 9.41 -16.51
N LEU A 49 17.42 8.65 -16.55
CA LEU A 49 17.40 7.21 -16.29
C LEU A 49 16.96 6.90 -14.86
N THR A 50 17.53 7.60 -13.87
CA THR A 50 17.14 7.41 -12.47
C THR A 50 15.70 7.85 -12.22
N ALA A 51 15.26 8.99 -12.76
CA ALA A 51 13.87 9.42 -12.63
C ALA A 51 12.90 8.41 -13.27
N GLY A 52 13.20 7.92 -14.47
CA GLY A 52 12.37 6.92 -15.15
C GLY A 52 12.24 5.62 -14.37
N LEU A 53 13.35 5.11 -13.83
CA LEU A 53 13.35 3.89 -13.02
C LEU A 53 12.55 4.07 -11.72
N VAL A 54 12.75 5.19 -11.02
CA VAL A 54 12.01 5.48 -9.77
C VAL A 54 10.53 5.73 -10.08
N ALA A 55 10.18 6.38 -11.19
CA ALA A 55 8.80 6.54 -11.62
C ALA A 55 8.12 5.18 -11.85
N LEU A 56 8.80 4.23 -12.49
CA LEU A 56 8.28 2.87 -12.68
C LEU A 56 8.00 2.19 -11.32
N GLN A 57 8.91 2.32 -10.37
CA GLN A 57 8.73 1.80 -9.01
C GLN A 57 7.54 2.45 -8.29
N VAL A 58 7.37 3.77 -8.43
CA VAL A 58 6.25 4.50 -7.83
C VAL A 58 4.93 4.04 -8.46
N VAL A 59 4.85 3.89 -9.78
CA VAL A 59 3.64 3.39 -10.45
C VAL A 59 3.31 1.99 -9.95
N ALA A 60 4.28 1.07 -9.94
CA ALA A 60 4.07 -0.28 -9.42
C ALA A 60 3.58 -0.27 -7.96
N ALA A 61 4.17 0.56 -7.10
CA ALA A 61 3.76 0.69 -5.71
C ALA A 61 2.34 1.28 -5.58
N ARG A 62 1.98 2.25 -6.41
CA ARG A 62 0.64 2.85 -6.41
C ARG A 62 -0.43 1.91 -6.94
N THR A 63 -0.09 0.99 -7.83
CA THR A 63 -1.04 0.02 -8.37
C THR A 63 -1.20 -1.20 -7.47
N HIS A 64 -0.11 -1.76 -6.95
CA HIS A 64 -0.14 -3.01 -6.21
C HIS A 64 -0.15 -2.84 -4.69
N VAL A 65 0.17 -1.64 -4.19
CA VAL A 65 0.32 -1.35 -2.75
C VAL A 65 -0.56 -0.18 -2.31
N SER A 66 -1.62 0.13 -3.07
CA SER A 66 -2.64 1.09 -2.66
C SER A 66 -3.72 0.43 -1.82
N VAL A 67 -4.27 1.15 -0.86
CA VAL A 67 -5.43 0.72 -0.06
C VAL A 67 -6.48 1.81 -0.16
N GLU A 68 -7.73 1.43 -0.39
CA GLU A 68 -8.85 2.35 -0.42
C GLU A 68 -10.06 1.70 0.23
N LEU A 69 -10.65 2.36 1.22
CA LEU A 69 -11.90 1.95 1.84
C LEU A 69 -12.97 2.99 1.52
N THR A 70 -14.06 2.52 0.96
CA THR A 70 -15.30 3.27 0.76
C THR A 70 -16.39 2.72 1.68
N ARG A 71 -17.61 3.26 1.62
CA ARG A 71 -18.72 2.75 2.44
C ARG A 71 -19.16 1.35 2.00
N THR A 72 -18.84 0.95 0.77
CA THR A 72 -19.32 -0.29 0.16
C THR A 72 -18.22 -1.25 -0.28
N THR A 73 -17.01 -0.77 -0.55
CA THR A 73 -15.90 -1.59 -1.02
C THR A 73 -14.58 -1.32 -0.30
N LEU A 74 -13.78 -2.37 -0.12
CA LEU A 74 -12.39 -2.34 0.32
C LEU A 74 -11.51 -2.77 -0.86
N ARG A 75 -10.61 -1.90 -1.31
CA ARG A 75 -9.64 -2.18 -2.37
C ARG A 75 -8.23 -2.27 -1.79
N ASP A 76 -7.62 -3.44 -1.92
CA ASP A 76 -6.24 -3.71 -1.52
C ASP A 76 -5.41 -4.10 -2.75
N GLY A 77 -4.49 -3.21 -3.12
CA GLY A 77 -3.73 -3.29 -4.36
C GLY A 77 -4.67 -3.28 -5.57
N THR A 78 -4.72 -4.41 -6.26
CA THR A 78 -5.51 -4.63 -7.48
C THR A 78 -6.80 -5.42 -7.24
N GLU A 79 -7.05 -5.88 -6.02
CA GLU A 79 -8.27 -6.62 -5.67
C GLU A 79 -9.26 -5.72 -4.92
N GLU A 80 -10.52 -5.83 -5.28
CA GLU A 80 -11.63 -5.12 -4.63
C GLU A 80 -12.58 -6.14 -4.02
N LEU A 81 -12.92 -5.91 -2.75
CA LEU A 81 -13.79 -6.76 -1.94
C LEU A 81 -14.98 -5.92 -1.46
N ALA A 82 -16.20 -6.39 -1.72
CA ALA A 82 -17.39 -5.72 -1.20
C ALA A 82 -17.47 -5.90 0.32
N LEU A 83 -17.77 -4.82 1.07
CA LEU A 83 -18.00 -4.92 2.52
C LEU A 83 -19.18 -5.83 2.84
N ALA A 84 -20.13 -5.96 1.93
CA ALA A 84 -21.25 -6.89 2.04
C ALA A 84 -20.82 -8.36 2.05
N ASP A 85 -19.63 -8.71 1.56
CA ASP A 85 -19.08 -10.07 1.59
C ASP A 85 -18.23 -10.33 2.83
N ILE A 86 -17.92 -9.29 3.61
CA ILE A 86 -17.22 -9.41 4.89
C ILE A 86 -18.25 -9.76 5.97
N ALA A 87 -17.98 -10.84 6.69
CA ALA A 87 -18.77 -11.28 7.83
C ALA A 87 -18.27 -10.64 9.13
N GLU A 88 -16.95 -10.57 9.31
CA GLU A 88 -16.31 -10.10 10.53
C GLU A 88 -14.87 -9.67 10.28
N VAL A 89 -14.40 -8.71 11.07
CA VAL A 89 -12.99 -8.32 11.20
C VAL A 89 -12.38 -9.07 12.39
N LEU A 90 -11.44 -9.99 12.13
CA LEU A 90 -10.82 -10.86 13.14
C LEU A 90 -9.83 -10.10 14.01
N PRO A 91 -9.64 -10.44 15.30
CA PRO A 91 -8.78 -9.71 16.24
C PRO A 91 -7.35 -9.47 15.70
N PRO A 92 -6.65 -8.43 16.20
CA PRO A 92 -5.24 -8.25 15.86
C PRO A 92 -4.42 -9.46 16.34
N ALA A 93 -3.38 -9.82 15.59
CA ALA A 93 -2.48 -10.91 15.97
C ALA A 93 -1.81 -10.62 17.32
N ASP A 94 -1.76 -11.62 18.19
CA ASP A 94 -1.04 -11.53 19.46
C ASP A 94 0.46 -11.78 19.22
N PRO A 95 1.33 -10.78 19.47
CA PRO A 95 2.76 -10.94 19.25
C PRO A 95 3.43 -11.93 20.21
N ASP A 96 2.80 -12.23 21.35
CA ASP A 96 3.33 -13.13 22.37
C ASP A 96 2.89 -14.59 22.16
N GLU A 97 1.95 -14.83 21.24
CA GLU A 97 1.46 -16.16 20.90
C GLU A 97 2.35 -16.85 19.87
N TYR A 98 2.79 -18.07 20.19
CA TYR A 98 3.69 -18.84 19.32
C TYR A 98 2.94 -19.56 18.19
N GLU A 99 1.65 -19.83 18.37
CA GLU A 99 0.81 -20.48 17.36
C GLU A 99 0.07 -19.42 16.55
N LEU A 100 0.39 -19.32 15.25
CA LEU A 100 -0.28 -18.39 14.35
C LEU A 100 -1.75 -18.77 14.18
N GLU A 101 -2.63 -17.79 14.24
CA GLU A 101 -4.03 -18.01 13.92
C GLU A 101 -4.22 -18.38 12.44
N LYS A 102 -5.32 -19.09 12.13
CA LYS A 102 -5.60 -19.54 10.76
C LYS A 102 -5.65 -18.38 9.75
N TRP A 103 -6.10 -17.20 10.17
CA TRP A 103 -6.19 -16.05 9.29
C TRP A 103 -4.82 -15.42 9.02
N GLU A 104 -3.86 -15.52 9.95
CA GLU A 104 -2.52 -14.95 9.80
C GLU A 104 -1.72 -15.58 8.67
N THR A 105 -2.09 -16.81 8.28
CA THR A 105 -1.52 -17.55 7.15
C THR A 105 -2.41 -17.56 5.90
N ALA A 106 -3.58 -16.91 5.95
CA ALA A 106 -4.54 -16.90 4.84
C ALA A 106 -4.04 -16.09 3.62
N ARG A 107 -4.78 -16.10 2.50
CA ARG A 107 -4.41 -15.32 1.31
C ARG A 107 -4.44 -13.81 1.63
N ALA A 108 -3.39 -13.08 1.27
CA ALA A 108 -3.43 -11.62 1.30
C ALA A 108 -4.27 -11.09 0.14
N LEU A 109 -5.10 -10.07 0.39
CA LEU A 109 -5.87 -9.41 -0.66
C LEU A 109 -4.92 -8.71 -1.65
N GLY A 110 -5.27 -8.78 -2.93
CA GLY A 110 -4.47 -8.36 -4.06
C GLY A 110 -3.78 -9.51 -4.78
N GLU A 111 -2.97 -9.15 -5.77
CA GLU A 111 -2.14 -10.09 -6.57
C GLU A 111 -0.89 -10.58 -5.82
N LEU A 112 -0.63 -10.05 -4.63
CA LEU A 112 0.57 -10.37 -3.86
C LEU A 112 0.32 -11.60 -2.97
N ALA A 113 1.26 -12.55 -3.01
CA ALA A 113 1.18 -13.76 -2.19
C ALA A 113 1.25 -13.46 -0.67
N ASN A 114 1.89 -12.36 -0.30
CA ASN A 114 2.12 -11.96 1.09
C ASN A 114 1.88 -10.46 1.29
N VAL A 115 1.69 -10.08 2.54
CA VAL A 115 1.52 -8.68 2.93
C VAL A 115 2.76 -7.85 2.55
N PRO A 116 2.58 -6.69 1.89
CA PRO A 116 3.69 -5.82 1.51
C PRO A 116 4.54 -5.40 2.71
N ARG A 117 5.85 -5.23 2.50
CA ARG A 117 6.78 -4.82 3.57
C ARG A 117 6.32 -3.53 4.26
N ARG A 118 6.47 -3.43 5.59
CA ARG A 118 6.06 -2.27 6.42
C ARG A 118 4.55 -2.02 6.49
N ARG A 119 3.74 -3.02 6.15
CA ARG A 119 2.28 -3.00 6.30
C ARG A 119 1.91 -4.13 7.25
N THR A 120 0.80 -3.95 7.96
CA THR A 120 0.31 -4.90 8.95
C THR A 120 -0.92 -5.59 8.39
N ALA A 121 -0.98 -6.91 8.57
CA ALA A 121 -2.11 -7.74 8.15
C ALA A 121 -3.32 -7.48 9.06
N ILE A 122 -4.52 -7.52 8.49
CA ILE A 122 -5.80 -7.51 9.21
C ILE A 122 -6.60 -8.71 8.71
N GLY A 123 -6.95 -9.61 9.62
CA GLY A 123 -7.76 -10.78 9.28
C GLY A 123 -9.20 -10.38 9.00
N LEU A 124 -9.72 -10.85 7.87
CA LEU A 124 -11.13 -10.71 7.51
C LEU A 124 -11.73 -12.09 7.29
N ARG A 125 -12.91 -12.31 7.87
CA ARG A 125 -13.73 -13.48 7.61
C ARG A 125 -14.79 -13.11 6.60
N LEU A 126 -14.84 -13.84 5.50
CA LEU A 126 -15.84 -13.69 4.45
C LEU A 126 -17.12 -14.43 4.82
N ARG A 127 -18.26 -13.97 4.29
CA ARG A 127 -19.55 -14.64 4.47
C ARG A 127 -19.61 -16.05 3.90
N GLY A 128 -18.79 -16.33 2.88
CA GLY A 128 -18.59 -17.68 2.35
C GLY A 128 -17.76 -18.60 3.26
N GLY A 129 -17.33 -18.14 4.44
CA GLY A 129 -16.49 -18.89 5.38
C GLY A 129 -14.99 -18.82 5.08
N GLY A 130 -14.59 -18.19 3.98
CA GLY A 130 -13.19 -17.96 3.62
C GLY A 130 -12.52 -16.97 4.56
N LEU A 131 -11.20 -17.12 4.74
CA LEU A 131 -10.35 -16.17 5.45
C LEU A 131 -9.46 -15.46 4.45
N VAL A 132 -9.34 -14.14 4.58
CA VAL A 132 -8.42 -13.32 3.79
C VAL A 132 -7.71 -12.33 4.70
N ARG A 133 -6.54 -11.84 4.28
CA ARG A 133 -5.79 -10.80 4.98
C ARG A 133 -5.87 -9.52 4.17
N ALA A 134 -6.59 -8.55 4.70
CA ALA A 134 -6.40 -7.16 4.29
C ALA A 134 -5.07 -6.64 4.83
N TRP A 135 -4.60 -5.51 4.32
CA TRP A 135 -3.38 -4.90 4.84
C TRP A 135 -3.39 -3.39 4.67
N ALA A 136 -2.80 -2.69 5.63
CA ALA A 136 -2.58 -1.24 5.55
C ALA A 136 -1.30 -0.85 6.28
N ARG A 137 -0.80 0.35 5.99
CA ARG A 137 0.28 0.96 6.77
C ARG A 137 -0.25 1.46 8.12
N ASP A 138 -1.41 2.12 8.11
CA ASP A 138 -2.17 2.43 9.32
C ASP A 138 -3.29 1.40 9.52
N SER A 139 -2.90 0.23 10.00
CA SER A 139 -3.85 -0.86 10.26
C SER A 139 -4.84 -0.55 11.38
N ALA A 140 -4.48 0.34 12.30
CA ALA A 140 -5.36 0.71 13.40
C ALA A 140 -6.54 1.53 12.87
N GLU A 141 -6.29 2.54 12.02
CA GLU A 141 -7.37 3.32 11.42
C GLU A 141 -8.22 2.49 10.46
N LEU A 142 -7.61 1.70 9.58
CA LEU A 142 -8.37 0.85 8.66
C LEU A 142 -9.30 -0.09 9.43
N ARG A 143 -8.79 -0.72 10.50
CA ARG A 143 -9.59 -1.61 11.34
C ARG A 143 -10.75 -0.89 12.01
N ARG A 144 -10.52 0.29 12.60
CA ARG A 144 -11.59 1.09 13.21
C ARG A 144 -12.73 1.38 12.23
N GLN A 145 -12.39 1.74 10.99
CA GLN A 145 -13.40 2.03 9.97
C GLN A 145 -14.12 0.76 9.51
N LEU A 146 -13.40 -0.35 9.34
CA LEU A 146 -14.01 -1.63 9.00
C LEU A 146 -14.97 -2.12 10.10
N ASP A 147 -14.57 -2.04 11.38
CA ASP A 147 -15.42 -2.39 12.52
C ASP A 147 -16.68 -1.52 12.59
N ALA A 148 -16.59 -0.24 12.17
CA ALA A 148 -17.73 0.66 12.13
C ALA A 148 -18.72 0.36 10.99
N LEU A 149 -18.25 -0.22 9.88
CA LEU A 149 -19.05 -0.49 8.68
C LEU A 149 -19.52 -1.93 8.57
N VAL A 150 -18.77 -2.88 9.13
CA VAL A 150 -19.11 -4.30 9.17
C VAL A 150 -19.81 -4.57 10.49
N PRO A 151 -21.15 -4.65 10.52
CA PRO A 151 -21.84 -5.00 11.75
C PRO A 151 -21.41 -6.39 12.19
N VAL A 152 -20.90 -6.51 13.42
CA VAL A 152 -20.64 -7.78 14.07
C VAL A 152 -21.96 -8.53 14.15
N ARG A 153 -22.18 -9.46 13.22
CA ARG A 153 -23.22 -10.47 13.38
C ARG A 153 -22.57 -11.64 14.07
N GLU A 154 -22.90 -11.83 15.34
CA GLU A 154 -22.64 -13.10 16.00
C GLU A 154 -23.16 -14.20 15.08
N ALA A 155 -22.24 -15.05 14.63
CA ALA A 155 -22.61 -16.23 13.88
C ALA A 155 -23.48 -17.06 14.82
N GLY A 156 -24.80 -16.97 14.61
CA GLY A 156 -25.79 -17.63 15.44
C GLY A 156 -25.55 -19.14 15.50
N ALA A 157 -25.57 -19.64 16.73
CA ALA A 157 -26.06 -20.93 17.22
C ALA A 157 -26.12 -22.12 16.25
#